data_AF-A0A3N5S056-F1
#
_entry.id   AF-A0A3N5S056-F1
#
_cell.length_a   1.000
_cell.length_b   1.000
_cell.length_c   1.000
_cell.angle_alpha   90.00
_cell.angle_beta   90.00
_cell.angle_gamma   90.00
#
_symmetry.space_group_name_H-M   'P 1'
#
loop_
_entity.id
_entity.type
_entity.pdbx_description
1 polymer ?
#
loop_
_entity_poly.entity_id
_entity_poly.type
_entity_poly.pdbx_seq_one_letter_code
_entity_poly.pdbx_strand_id
1 'polypeptide(L)'
;MRRTLFRTLRGFFIAIVIVLAFGQLFSLYTDSQLSQEKQDEVLIKAIPFVAVFVSIILAFACVIVLVAIGLGGRVPQRSYRPIEMIFMAGILLGVVGLFQGWKLFAYEYGFLLLLVSLLAFMVWSHMSPMSPGLSRAQQPLTRRAHLIAAAAGLIVWAAVGYLLISDVKPVAPYGYSPTVWSYMEPEEQEQIADDADAEYQNARVPVMLLFSLMPAAQVYFGIREMVPSQKPKPVLAPGASPTS
;
A
#
# COMPACT_ATOMS: atom_id res chain seq x y z
N MET A 1 24.94 8.32 9.24
CA MET A 1 23.54 8.12 8.78
C MET A 1 22.82 9.43 8.46
N ARG A 2 22.65 10.38 9.40
CA ARG A 2 21.95 11.67 9.16
C ARG A 2 22.50 12.51 7.99
N ARG A 3 23.82 12.61 7.83
CA ARG A 3 24.45 13.37 6.72
C ARG A 3 24.18 12.77 5.34
N THR A 4 24.26 11.44 5.22
CA THR A 4 23.96 10.73 3.95
C THR A 4 22.49 10.88 3.58
N LEU A 5 21.58 10.72 4.55
CA LEU A 5 20.15 10.89 4.38
C LEU A 5 19.81 12.31 3.88
N PHE A 6 20.35 13.33 4.55
CA PHE A 6 20.13 14.73 4.16
C PHE A 6 20.66 15.04 2.77
N ARG A 7 21.82 14.49 2.40
CA ARG A 7 22.40 14.66 1.05
C ARG A 7 21.52 14.03 -0.02
N THR A 8 21.03 12.82 0.21
CA THR A 8 20.13 12.11 -0.72
C THR A 8 18.81 12.85 -0.90
N LEU A 9 18.15 13.23 0.21
CA LEU A 9 16.91 14.00 0.18
C LEU A 9 17.07 15.31 -0.58
N ARG A 10 18.16 16.05 -0.31
CA ARG A 10 18.46 17.30 -1.01
C ARG A 10 18.66 17.06 -2.51
N GLY A 11 19.31 15.97 -2.90
CA GLY A 11 19.49 15.61 -4.31
C GLY A 11 18.17 15.38 -5.04
N PHE A 12 17.28 14.56 -4.46
CA PHE A 12 15.94 14.32 -5.02
C PHE A 12 15.11 15.61 -5.06
N PHE A 13 15.12 16.39 -3.99
CA PHE A 13 14.39 17.66 -3.94
C PHE A 13 14.85 18.62 -5.04
N ILE A 14 16.16 18.81 -5.19
CA ILE A 14 16.72 19.65 -6.25
C ILE A 14 16.31 19.12 -7.63
N ALA A 15 16.42 17.82 -7.88
CA ALA A 15 16.04 17.22 -9.16
C ALA A 15 14.55 17.45 -9.49
N ILE A 16 13.66 17.22 -8.52
CA ILE A 16 12.21 17.44 -8.67
C ILE A 16 11.93 18.91 -8.98
N VAL A 17 12.52 19.83 -8.20
CA VAL A 17 12.34 21.27 -8.42
C VAL A 17 12.82 21.69 -9.80
N ILE A 18 13.97 21.20 -10.26
CA ILE A 18 14.50 21.51 -11.60
C ILE A 18 13.56 21.00 -12.69
N VAL A 19 13.08 19.76 -12.60
CA VAL A 19 12.18 19.18 -13.60
C VAL A 19 10.84 19.92 -13.65
N LEU A 20 10.25 20.25 -12.50
CA LEU A 20 9.01 21.03 -12.44
C LEU A 20 9.21 22.46 -12.97
N ALA A 21 10.30 23.12 -12.58
CA ALA A 21 10.62 24.45 -13.07
C ALA A 21 10.82 24.46 -14.59
N PHE A 22 11.46 23.42 -15.15
CA PHE A 22 11.59 23.25 -16.59
C PHE A 22 10.23 23.09 -17.27
N GLY A 23 9.35 22.21 -16.78
CA GLY A 23 8.02 22.00 -17.36
C GLY A 23 7.17 23.27 -17.34
N GLN A 24 7.22 24.02 -16.24
CA GLN A 24 6.49 25.28 -16.11
C GLN A 24 7.08 26.40 -16.99
N LEU A 25 8.40 26.55 -17.01
CA LEU A 25 9.06 27.55 -17.86
C LEU A 25 8.83 27.25 -19.35
N PHE A 26 8.80 25.96 -19.72
CA PHE A 26 8.47 25.53 -21.07
C PHE A 26 7.05 25.98 -21.46
N SER A 27 6.05 25.76 -20.61
CA SER A 27 4.68 26.24 -20.86
C SER A 27 4.63 27.76 -21.06
N LEU A 28 5.29 28.53 -20.19
CA LEU A 28 5.33 29.99 -20.30
C LEU A 28 6.01 30.47 -21.59
N TYR A 29 7.06 29.76 -22.03
CA TYR A 29 7.76 30.07 -23.27
C TYR A 29 6.88 29.76 -24.49
N THR A 30 6.22 28.59 -24.53
CA THR A 30 5.35 28.21 -25.65
C THR A 30 4.13 29.10 -25.75
N ASP A 31 3.56 29.52 -24.62
CA ASP A 31 2.40 30.42 -24.57
C ASP A 31 2.72 31.80 -25.15
N SER A 32 3.96 32.27 -25.01
CA SER A 32 4.39 33.60 -25.47
C SER A 32 4.99 33.63 -26.88
N GLN A 33 5.53 32.51 -27.38
CA GLN A 33 6.30 32.48 -28.64
C GLN A 33 5.63 31.70 -29.78
N LEU A 34 4.72 30.77 -29.48
CA LEU A 34 4.08 29.93 -30.50
C LEU A 34 2.68 30.43 -30.87
N SER A 35 2.27 30.21 -32.13
CA SER A 35 0.88 30.38 -32.54
C SER A 35 -0.01 29.30 -31.94
N GLN A 36 -1.32 29.55 -31.84
CA GLN A 36 -2.29 28.59 -31.27
C GLN A 36 -2.26 27.22 -31.96
N GLU A 37 -2.11 27.20 -33.29
CA GLU A 37 -2.00 25.97 -34.07
C GLU A 37 -0.80 25.09 -33.67
N LYS A 38 0.33 25.73 -33.36
CA LYS A 38 1.56 25.06 -32.89
C LYS A 38 1.44 24.58 -31.44
N GLN A 39 0.73 25.33 -30.60
CA GLN A 39 0.48 24.97 -29.19
C GLN A 39 -0.43 23.74 -29.08
N ASP A 40 -1.33 23.54 -30.06
CA ASP A 40 -2.22 22.40 -30.10
C ASP A 40 -1.55 21.10 -30.57
N GLU A 41 -0.30 21.17 -31.05
CA GLU A 41 0.48 19.97 -31.36
C GLU A 41 0.68 19.12 -30.09
N VAL A 42 0.35 17.82 -30.20
CA VAL A 42 0.37 16.86 -29.07
C VAL A 42 1.73 16.83 -28.36
N LEU A 43 2.83 16.96 -29.11
CA LEU A 43 4.19 16.95 -28.56
C LEU A 43 4.47 18.16 -27.65
N ILE A 44 3.93 19.33 -27.99
CA ILE A 44 4.11 20.55 -27.21
C ILE A 44 3.35 20.45 -25.89
N LYS A 45 2.11 19.96 -25.92
CA LYS A 45 1.31 19.69 -24.72
C LYS A 45 1.89 18.57 -23.85
N ALA A 46 2.58 17.61 -24.45
CA ALA A 46 3.15 16.46 -23.73
C ALA A 46 4.30 16.85 -22.80
N ILE A 47 5.09 17.87 -23.12
CA ILE A 47 6.30 18.23 -22.34
C ILE A 47 5.99 18.59 -20.88
N PRO A 48 5.09 19.54 -20.56
CA PRO A 48 4.75 19.85 -19.17
C PRO A 48 4.11 18.65 -18.45
N PHE A 49 3.30 17.86 -19.16
CA PHE A 49 2.72 16.62 -18.62
C PHE A 49 3.81 15.60 -18.23
N VAL A 50 4.77 15.35 -19.11
CA VAL A 50 5.91 14.45 -18.86
C VAL A 50 6.77 14.96 -17.71
N ALA A 51 6.99 16.28 -17.60
CA ALA A 51 7.74 16.85 -16.49
C ALA A 51 7.08 16.54 -15.13
N VAL A 52 5.76 16.72 -15.02
CA VAL A 52 5.00 16.36 -13.81
C VAL A 52 5.08 14.85 -13.54
N PHE A 53 4.90 14.03 -14.56
CA PHE A 53 4.98 12.58 -14.44
C PHE A 53 6.36 12.10 -13.95
N VAL A 54 7.45 12.60 -14.53
CA VAL A 54 8.82 12.32 -14.10
C VAL A 54 9.05 12.77 -12.65
N SER A 55 8.48 13.89 -12.25
CA SER A 55 8.60 14.41 -10.89
C SER A 55 7.92 13.50 -9.87
N ILE A 56 6.75 12.93 -10.21
CA ILE A 56 6.06 11.91 -9.40
C ILE A 56 6.93 10.65 -9.28
N ILE A 57 7.52 10.17 -10.38
CA ILE A 57 8.43 9.01 -10.36
C ILE A 57 9.63 9.27 -9.46
N LEU A 58 10.25 10.45 -9.56
CA LEU A 58 11.38 10.84 -8.71
C LEU A 58 10.99 10.91 -7.23
N ALA A 59 9.79 11.43 -6.92
CA ALA A 59 9.27 11.44 -5.56
C ALA A 59 9.06 10.00 -5.02
N PHE A 60 8.50 9.10 -5.84
CA PHE A 60 8.33 7.70 -5.44
C PHE A 60 9.69 6.98 -5.27
N ALA A 61 10.65 7.20 -6.17
CA ALA A 61 12.00 6.68 -6.04
C ALA A 61 12.69 7.18 -4.75
N CYS A 62 12.46 8.44 -4.37
CA CYS A 62 12.91 8.98 -3.09
C CYS A 62 12.34 8.18 -1.91
N VAL A 63 11.03 7.88 -1.92
CA VAL A 63 10.39 7.04 -0.88
C VAL A 63 11.05 5.67 -0.79
N ILE A 64 11.27 4.99 -1.93
CA ILE A 64 11.97 3.69 -1.97
C ILE A 64 13.33 3.80 -1.30
N VAL A 65 14.13 4.81 -1.67
CA VAL A 65 15.48 5.01 -1.12
C VAL A 65 15.44 5.30 0.38
N LEU A 66 14.48 6.11 0.85
CA LEU A 66 14.32 6.41 2.27
C LEU A 66 14.01 5.14 3.07
N VAL A 67 13.10 4.30 2.58
CA VAL A 67 12.76 3.03 3.21
C VAL A 67 13.95 2.08 3.17
N ALA A 68 14.67 1.97 2.05
CA ALA A 68 15.85 1.13 1.92
C ALA A 68 16.98 1.55 2.87
N ILE A 69 17.24 2.84 3.06
CA ILE A 69 18.22 3.34 4.04
C ILE A 69 17.73 3.13 5.48
N GLY A 70 16.43 3.35 5.73
CA GLY A 70 15.81 3.27 7.05
C GLY A 70 15.68 1.84 7.58
N LEU A 71 15.33 0.89 6.75
CA LEU A 71 15.01 -0.50 7.12
C LEU A 71 15.97 -1.54 6.54
N GLY A 72 16.84 -1.16 5.60
CA GLY A 72 17.81 -2.06 4.98
C GLY A 72 18.71 -2.76 6.00
N GLY A 73 18.79 -4.08 5.89
CA GLY A 73 19.54 -4.96 6.78
C GLY A 73 18.93 -5.15 8.17
N ARG A 74 17.80 -4.51 8.49
CA ARG A 74 17.18 -4.55 9.83
C ARG A 74 16.01 -5.53 9.93
N VAL A 75 15.38 -5.88 8.81
CA VAL A 75 14.19 -6.75 8.80
C VAL A 75 14.60 -8.23 8.78
N PRO A 76 14.19 -9.04 9.76
CA PRO A 76 14.48 -10.48 9.78
C PRO A 76 13.92 -11.22 8.57
N GLN A 77 14.63 -12.24 8.09
CA GLN A 77 14.20 -13.02 6.92
C GLN A 77 12.84 -13.69 7.14
N ARG A 78 12.55 -14.11 8.38
CA ARG A 78 11.28 -14.73 8.79
C ARG A 78 10.06 -13.80 8.69
N SER A 79 10.27 -12.50 8.64
CA SER A 79 9.21 -11.49 8.45
C SER A 79 9.26 -10.87 7.06
N TYR A 80 10.46 -10.77 6.48
CA TYR A 80 10.64 -10.32 5.10
C TYR A 80 9.86 -11.16 4.08
N ARG A 81 10.05 -12.48 4.10
CA ARG A 81 9.45 -13.40 3.11
C ARG A 81 7.92 -13.45 3.18
N PRO A 82 7.28 -13.59 4.36
CA PRO A 82 5.82 -13.58 4.41
C PRO A 82 5.19 -12.29 3.93
N ILE A 83 5.76 -11.13 4.29
CA ILE A 83 5.26 -9.83 3.81
C ILE A 83 5.40 -9.73 2.28
N GLU A 84 6.54 -10.15 1.73
CA GLU A 84 6.76 -10.22 0.29
C GLU A 84 5.69 -11.09 -0.41
N MET A 85 5.40 -12.27 0.15
CA MET A 85 4.36 -13.17 -0.38
C MET A 85 2.96 -12.56 -0.28
N ILE A 86 2.65 -11.78 0.76
CA ILE A 86 1.36 -11.09 0.89
C ILE A 86 1.20 -10.06 -0.24
N PHE A 87 2.24 -9.29 -0.55
CA PHE A 87 2.19 -8.36 -1.68
C PHE A 87 2.03 -9.08 -3.02
N MET A 88 2.75 -10.19 -3.24
CA MET A 88 2.59 -11.02 -4.44
C MET A 88 1.16 -11.59 -4.54
N ALA A 89 0.60 -12.08 -3.45
CA ALA A 89 -0.77 -12.58 -3.42
C ALA A 89 -1.79 -11.47 -3.71
N GLY A 90 -1.59 -10.27 -3.17
CA GLY A 90 -2.41 -9.10 -3.48
C GLY A 90 -2.34 -8.70 -4.95
N ILE A 91 -1.14 -8.71 -5.55
CA ILE A 91 -0.95 -8.48 -6.99
C ILE A 91 -1.74 -9.52 -7.79
N LEU A 92 -1.58 -10.82 -7.50
CA LEU A 92 -2.29 -11.89 -8.21
C LEU A 92 -3.81 -11.77 -8.07
N LEU A 93 -4.31 -11.48 -6.86
CA LEU A 93 -5.72 -11.28 -6.60
C LEU A 93 -6.27 -10.04 -7.33
N GLY A 94 -5.50 -8.95 -7.36
CA GLY A 94 -5.85 -7.73 -8.10
C GLY A 94 -5.93 -7.97 -9.61
N VAL A 95 -4.97 -8.73 -10.17
CA VAL A 95 -5.01 -9.17 -11.57
C VAL A 95 -6.27 -10.01 -11.84
N VAL A 96 -6.58 -10.98 -10.99
CA VAL A 96 -7.81 -11.79 -11.13
C VAL A 96 -9.05 -10.90 -11.12
N GLY A 97 -9.11 -9.90 -10.23
CA GLY A 97 -10.19 -8.91 -10.15
C GLY A 97 -10.37 -8.09 -11.44
N LEU A 98 -9.27 -7.61 -12.02
CA LEU A 98 -9.28 -6.87 -13.29
C LEU A 98 -9.86 -7.69 -14.46
N PHE A 99 -9.61 -9.00 -14.46
CA PHE A 99 -10.12 -9.89 -15.50
C PHE A 99 -11.58 -10.33 -15.28
N GLN A 100 -12.26 -9.88 -14.22
CA GLN A 100 -13.71 -10.09 -14.03
C GLN A 100 -14.52 -9.01 -14.77
N GLY A 101 -14.43 -8.98 -16.11
CA GLY A 101 -15.00 -7.91 -16.96
C GLY A 101 -16.53 -7.70 -16.89
N TRP A 102 -17.26 -8.58 -16.20
CA TRP A 102 -18.72 -8.47 -16.00
C TRP A 102 -19.11 -7.84 -14.65
N LYS A 103 -18.17 -7.57 -13.73
CA LYS A 103 -18.45 -6.88 -12.46
C LYS A 103 -17.59 -5.62 -12.33
N LEU A 104 -18.18 -4.45 -12.58
CA LEU A 104 -17.54 -3.14 -12.39
C LEU A 104 -16.87 -3.01 -11.01
N PHE A 105 -17.51 -3.52 -9.97
CA PHE A 105 -16.94 -3.60 -8.62
C PHE A 105 -15.61 -4.36 -8.58
N ALA A 106 -15.54 -5.57 -9.15
CA ALA A 106 -14.31 -6.37 -9.13
C ALA A 106 -13.18 -5.71 -9.91
N TYR A 107 -13.52 -4.97 -10.98
CA TYR A 107 -12.57 -4.20 -11.75
C TYR A 107 -12.00 -3.02 -10.95
N GLU A 108 -12.84 -2.18 -10.34
CA GLU A 108 -12.42 -1.00 -9.59
C GLU A 108 -11.56 -1.38 -8.37
N TYR A 109 -12.06 -2.29 -7.54
CA TYR A 109 -11.33 -2.72 -6.34
C TYR A 109 -10.16 -3.64 -6.69
N GLY A 110 -10.26 -4.44 -7.75
CA GLY A 110 -9.14 -5.22 -8.28
C GLY A 110 -8.01 -4.34 -8.76
N PHE A 111 -8.32 -3.24 -9.45
CA PHE A 111 -7.35 -2.21 -9.85
C PHE A 111 -6.67 -1.57 -8.63
N LEU A 112 -7.45 -1.10 -7.66
CA LEU A 112 -6.91 -0.46 -6.46
C LEU A 112 -6.03 -1.42 -5.65
N LEU A 113 -6.47 -2.66 -5.47
CA LEU A 113 -5.69 -3.71 -4.83
C LEU A 113 -4.37 -3.94 -5.57
N LEU A 114 -4.43 -4.13 -6.89
CA LEU A 114 -3.25 -4.35 -7.72
C LEU A 114 -2.27 -3.17 -7.59
N LEU A 115 -2.77 -1.94 -7.72
CA LEU A 115 -1.97 -0.72 -7.66
C LEU A 115 -1.27 -0.61 -6.31
N VAL A 116 -2.00 -0.74 -5.20
CA VAL A 116 -1.45 -0.63 -3.85
C VAL A 116 -0.46 -1.76 -3.57
N SER A 117 -0.81 -3.00 -3.90
CA SER A 117 0.09 -4.15 -3.71
C SER A 117 1.36 -4.02 -4.56
N LEU A 118 1.27 -3.52 -5.78
CA LEU A 118 2.43 -3.31 -6.66
C LEU A 118 3.33 -2.19 -6.14
N LEU A 119 2.77 -1.04 -5.74
CA LEU A 119 3.54 0.05 -5.13
C LEU A 119 4.24 -0.41 -3.85
N ALA A 120 3.51 -1.11 -2.97
CA ALA A 120 4.07 -1.66 -1.74
C ALA A 120 5.15 -2.72 -2.03
N PHE A 121 4.94 -3.59 -3.00
CA PHE A 121 5.93 -4.58 -3.44
C PHE A 121 7.19 -3.91 -4.01
N MET A 122 7.06 -2.85 -4.80
CA MET A 122 8.20 -2.10 -5.31
C MET A 122 9.01 -1.50 -4.16
N VAL A 123 8.35 -0.89 -3.16
CA VAL A 123 9.06 -0.37 -1.98
C VAL A 123 9.73 -1.50 -1.19
N TRP A 124 9.02 -2.61 -0.97
CA TRP A 124 9.50 -3.74 -0.17
C TRP A 124 10.65 -4.49 -0.84
N SER A 125 10.55 -4.81 -2.12
CA SER A 125 11.55 -5.58 -2.87
C SER A 125 12.91 -4.87 -2.97
N HIS A 126 12.95 -3.55 -2.81
CA HIS A 126 14.18 -2.75 -2.86
C HIS A 126 14.90 -2.64 -1.52
N MET A 127 14.32 -3.14 -0.43
CA MET A 127 15.01 -3.20 0.85
C MET A 127 15.79 -4.50 0.97
N SER A 128 17.05 -4.42 1.40
CA SER A 128 17.81 -5.64 1.71
C SER A 128 17.32 -6.23 3.04
N PRO A 129 16.97 -7.53 3.10
CA PRO A 129 16.68 -8.18 4.37
C PRO A 129 17.95 -8.28 5.24
N MET A 130 17.78 -8.58 6.52
CA MET A 130 18.86 -8.92 7.43
C MET A 130 19.65 -10.11 6.89
N SER A 131 20.98 -10.08 7.03
CA SER A 131 21.83 -11.16 6.52
C SER A 131 21.43 -12.52 7.12
N PRO A 132 21.53 -13.63 6.37
CA PRO A 132 21.09 -14.95 6.85
C PRO A 132 21.80 -15.43 8.12
N GLY A 133 23.04 -14.98 8.35
CA GLY A 133 23.78 -15.28 9.58
C GLY A 133 23.20 -14.56 10.80
N LEU A 134 22.96 -13.25 10.68
CA LEU A 134 22.37 -12.45 11.76
C LEU A 134 20.92 -12.85 12.01
N SER A 135 20.15 -13.14 10.96
CA SER A 135 18.76 -13.58 11.10
C SER A 135 18.63 -14.95 11.79
N ARG A 136 19.63 -15.84 11.64
CA ARG A 136 19.66 -17.13 12.36
C ARG A 136 20.08 -16.98 13.82
N ALA A 137 20.92 -15.99 14.13
CA ALA A 137 21.34 -15.68 15.50
C ALA A 137 20.23 -15.00 16.32
N GLN A 138 19.15 -14.54 15.68
CA GLN A 138 18.02 -13.96 16.40
C GLN A 138 17.28 -15.00 17.24
N GLN A 139 16.84 -14.56 18.40
CA GLN A 139 16.05 -15.39 19.30
C GLN A 139 14.70 -15.77 18.67
N PRO A 140 14.19 -16.97 18.97
CA PRO A 140 12.85 -17.36 18.55
C PRO A 140 11.81 -16.41 19.14
N LEU A 141 10.74 -16.15 18.38
CA LEU A 141 9.64 -15.32 18.83
C LEU A 141 8.94 -15.99 20.03
N THR A 142 8.62 -15.17 21.04
CA THR A 142 7.88 -15.66 22.21
C THR A 142 6.38 -15.77 21.90
N ARG A 143 5.66 -16.62 22.63
CA ARG A 143 4.18 -16.68 22.56
C ARG A 143 3.54 -15.31 22.81
N ARG A 144 4.11 -14.52 23.72
CA ARG A 144 3.65 -13.14 24.01
C ARG A 144 3.76 -12.24 22.79
N ALA A 145 4.86 -12.33 22.04
CA ALA A 145 5.05 -11.56 20.81
C ALA A 145 3.97 -11.89 19.77
N HIS A 146 3.67 -13.19 19.57
CA HIS A 146 2.60 -13.61 18.67
C HIS A 146 1.22 -13.12 19.12
N LEU A 147 0.90 -13.20 20.41
CA LEU A 147 -0.39 -12.76 20.94
C LEU A 147 -0.59 -11.25 20.81
N ILE A 148 0.41 -10.44 21.18
CA ILE A 148 0.35 -8.98 21.05
C ILE A 148 0.21 -8.58 19.59
N ALA A 149 1.01 -9.19 18.71
CA ALA A 149 0.92 -8.94 17.28
C ALA A 149 -0.42 -9.36 16.69
N ALA A 150 -0.99 -10.49 17.12
CA ALA A 150 -2.29 -10.95 16.66
C ALA A 150 -3.40 -9.99 17.11
N ALA A 151 -3.36 -9.53 18.37
CA ALA A 151 -4.31 -8.54 18.87
C ALA A 151 -4.21 -7.22 18.08
N ALA A 152 -3.00 -6.72 17.84
CA ALA A 152 -2.81 -5.50 17.07
C ALA A 152 -3.24 -5.66 15.60
N GLY A 153 -2.92 -6.80 14.98
CA GLY A 153 -3.38 -7.14 13.63
C GLY A 153 -4.92 -7.20 13.56
N LEU A 154 -5.58 -7.81 14.54
CA LEU A 154 -7.04 -7.87 14.63
C LEU A 154 -7.66 -6.48 14.76
N ILE A 155 -7.08 -5.60 15.59
CA ILE A 155 -7.55 -4.21 15.73
C ILE A 155 -7.46 -3.48 14.40
N VAL A 156 -6.32 -3.59 13.70
CA VAL A 156 -6.12 -2.94 12.40
C VAL A 156 -7.05 -3.53 11.35
N TRP A 157 -7.25 -4.84 11.34
CA TRP A 157 -8.19 -5.51 10.45
C TRP A 157 -9.62 -5.00 10.63
N ALA A 158 -10.09 -4.93 11.88
CA ALA A 158 -11.42 -4.43 12.20
C ALA A 158 -11.57 -2.95 11.85
N ALA A 159 -10.57 -2.12 12.18
CA ALA A 159 -10.60 -0.68 11.89
C ALA A 159 -10.60 -0.40 10.37
N VAL A 160 -9.66 -0.98 9.63
CA VAL A 160 -9.58 -0.79 8.16
C VAL A 160 -10.79 -1.42 7.48
N GLY A 161 -11.21 -2.61 7.92
CA GLY A 161 -12.41 -3.26 7.41
C GLY A 161 -13.65 -2.39 7.60
N TYR A 162 -13.86 -1.83 8.79
CA TYR A 162 -14.96 -0.91 9.08
C TYR A 162 -14.92 0.33 8.18
N LEU A 163 -13.74 0.94 8.01
CA LEU A 163 -13.60 2.12 7.14
C LEU A 163 -13.94 1.80 5.69
N LEU A 164 -13.40 0.72 5.13
CA LEU A 164 -13.67 0.30 3.76
C LEU A 164 -15.14 -0.07 3.55
N ILE A 165 -15.73 -0.81 4.48
CA ILE A 165 -17.14 -1.20 4.43
C ILE A 165 -18.04 0.04 4.46
N SER A 166 -17.74 1.00 5.34
CA SER A 166 -18.54 2.22 5.49
C SER A 166 -18.48 3.12 4.24
N ASP A 167 -17.32 3.18 3.58
CA ASP A 167 -17.10 4.00 2.39
C ASP A 167 -17.89 3.50 1.17
N VAL A 168 -18.12 2.18 1.09
CA VAL A 168 -18.74 1.53 -0.09
C VAL A 168 -20.20 1.18 0.12
N LYS A 169 -20.80 1.66 1.22
CA LYS A 169 -22.21 1.44 1.52
C LYS A 169 -23.08 2.06 0.43
N PRO A 170 -24.01 1.30 -0.18
CA PRO A 170 -24.88 1.84 -1.20
C PRO A 170 -25.76 2.95 -0.60
N VAL A 171 -25.92 4.03 -1.35
CA VAL A 171 -26.79 5.15 -1.01
C VAL A 171 -27.64 5.51 -2.22
N ALA A 172 -28.90 5.89 -1.98
CA ALA A 172 -29.76 6.41 -3.03
C ALA A 172 -29.07 7.61 -3.72
N PRO A 173 -29.11 7.69 -5.06
CA PRO A 173 -29.98 6.97 -6.00
C PRO A 173 -29.39 5.66 -6.58
N TYR A 174 -28.48 4.95 -5.89
CA TYR A 174 -27.97 3.63 -6.28
C TYR A 174 -27.41 3.52 -7.72
N GLY A 175 -26.79 4.60 -8.19
CA GLY A 175 -26.22 4.67 -9.56
C GLY A 175 -27.16 5.24 -10.62
N TYR A 176 -28.42 5.51 -10.29
CA TYR A 176 -29.35 6.24 -11.15
C TYR A 176 -29.18 7.76 -11.04
N SER A 177 -29.68 8.52 -12.01
CA SER A 177 -29.74 9.98 -11.85
C SER A 177 -30.82 10.34 -10.82
N PRO A 178 -30.64 11.41 -10.02
CA PRO A 178 -31.65 11.84 -9.06
C PRO A 178 -33.03 12.07 -9.69
N THR A 179 -33.04 12.59 -10.93
CA THR A 179 -34.25 12.81 -11.72
C THR A 179 -34.96 11.49 -12.04
N VAL A 180 -34.23 10.50 -12.56
CA VAL A 180 -34.80 9.19 -12.89
C VAL A 180 -35.30 8.50 -11.63
N TRP A 181 -34.52 8.54 -10.55
CA TRP A 181 -34.89 7.99 -9.25
C TRP A 181 -36.20 8.59 -8.72
N SER A 182 -36.38 9.91 -8.86
CA SER A 182 -37.60 10.59 -8.39
C SER A 182 -38.87 10.25 -9.17
N TYR A 183 -38.72 9.71 -10.39
CA TYR A 183 -39.85 9.28 -11.25
C TYR A 183 -40.15 7.78 -11.12
N MET A 184 -39.31 7.01 -10.43
CA MET A 184 -39.57 5.59 -10.19
C MET A 184 -40.69 5.42 -9.17
N GLU A 185 -41.51 4.39 -9.36
CA GLU A 185 -42.54 4.03 -8.41
C GLU A 185 -41.90 3.62 -7.06
N PRO A 186 -42.54 3.90 -5.91
CA PRO A 186 -41.98 3.58 -4.60
C PRO A 186 -41.60 2.11 -4.43
N GLU A 187 -42.41 1.20 -5.00
CA GLU A 187 -42.15 -0.25 -4.97
C GLU A 187 -40.87 -0.62 -5.73
N GLU A 188 -40.61 0.05 -6.86
CA GLU A 188 -39.38 -0.16 -7.65
C GLU A 188 -38.15 0.40 -6.93
N GLN A 189 -38.29 1.55 -6.26
CA GLN A 189 -37.23 2.13 -5.44
C GLN A 189 -36.85 1.22 -4.27
N GLU A 190 -37.85 0.62 -3.61
CA GLU A 190 -37.64 -0.33 -2.51
C GLU A 190 -36.93 -1.59 -3.00
N GLN A 191 -37.38 -2.15 -4.14
CA GLN A 191 -36.73 -3.31 -4.73
C GLN A 191 -35.26 -3.04 -5.11
N ILE A 192 -34.95 -1.89 -5.72
CA ILE A 192 -33.57 -1.52 -6.06
C ILE A 192 -32.72 -1.34 -4.80
N ALA A 193 -33.28 -0.75 -3.74
CA ALA A 193 -32.58 -0.60 -2.47
C ALA A 193 -32.25 -1.96 -1.85
N ASP A 194 -33.21 -2.88 -1.82
CA ASP A 194 -33.04 -4.23 -1.29
C ASP A 194 -32.00 -5.03 -2.08
N ASP A 195 -32.05 -4.96 -3.41
CA ASP A 195 -31.08 -5.62 -4.29
C ASP A 195 -29.66 -5.05 -4.09
N ALA A 196 -29.53 -3.73 -3.94
CA ALA A 196 -28.25 -3.07 -3.68
C ALA A 196 -27.68 -3.45 -2.30
N ASP A 197 -28.52 -3.51 -1.27
CA ASP A 197 -28.13 -3.95 0.07
C ASP A 197 -27.74 -5.43 0.07
N ALA A 198 -28.46 -6.29 -0.65
CA ALA A 198 -28.14 -7.70 -0.79
C ALA A 198 -26.79 -7.91 -1.52
N GLU A 199 -26.52 -7.17 -2.60
CA GLU A 199 -25.23 -7.20 -3.29
C GLU A 199 -24.11 -6.71 -2.35
N TYR A 200 -24.35 -5.60 -1.64
CA TYR A 200 -23.38 -5.03 -0.71
C TYR A 200 -22.99 -6.04 0.38
N GLN A 201 -23.96 -6.67 1.04
CA GLN A 201 -23.70 -7.64 2.12
C GLN A 201 -23.04 -8.92 1.60
N ASN A 202 -23.51 -9.46 0.47
CA ASN A 202 -23.08 -10.79 0.01
C ASN A 202 -21.81 -10.75 -0.86
N ALA A 203 -21.55 -9.66 -1.57
CA ALA A 203 -20.42 -9.54 -2.49
C ALA A 203 -19.38 -8.53 -2.01
N ARG A 204 -19.79 -7.32 -1.61
CA ARG A 204 -18.84 -6.23 -1.34
C ARG A 204 -18.17 -6.36 0.03
N VAL A 205 -18.95 -6.58 1.08
CA VAL A 205 -18.44 -6.71 2.46
C VAL A 205 -17.36 -7.80 2.60
N PRO A 206 -17.56 -9.05 2.11
CA PRO A 206 -16.54 -10.09 2.22
C PRO A 206 -15.24 -9.71 1.51
N VAL A 207 -15.32 -9.05 0.35
CA VAL A 207 -14.14 -8.60 -0.41
C VAL A 207 -13.39 -7.51 0.37
N MET A 208 -14.09 -6.53 0.96
CA MET A 208 -13.46 -5.50 1.78
C MET A 208 -12.77 -6.06 3.02
N LEU A 209 -13.40 -7.06 3.67
CA LEU A 209 -12.78 -7.78 4.79
C LEU A 209 -11.54 -8.56 4.36
N LEU A 210 -11.55 -9.18 3.18
CA LEU A 210 -10.37 -9.86 2.65
C LEU A 210 -9.25 -8.86 2.34
N PHE A 211 -9.59 -7.70 1.78
CA PHE A 211 -8.61 -6.67 1.42
C PHE A 211 -7.95 -6.05 2.66
N SER A 212 -8.73 -5.82 3.72
CA SER A 212 -8.21 -5.29 4.98
C SER A 212 -7.27 -6.26 5.71
N LEU A 213 -7.22 -7.56 5.34
CA LEU A 213 -6.23 -8.50 5.89
C LEU A 213 -4.79 -8.13 5.52
N MET A 214 -4.56 -7.50 4.37
CA MET A 214 -3.20 -7.12 3.97
C MET A 214 -2.53 -6.13 4.95
N PRO A 215 -3.11 -4.95 5.26
CA PRO A 215 -2.52 -4.05 6.24
C PRO A 215 -2.46 -4.68 7.63
N ALA A 216 -3.46 -5.48 8.02
CA ALA A 216 -3.46 -6.21 9.28
C ALA A 216 -2.29 -7.21 9.40
N ALA A 217 -2.01 -7.95 8.33
CA ALA A 217 -0.90 -8.88 8.29
C ALA A 217 0.45 -8.15 8.38
N GLN A 218 0.61 -7.04 7.67
CA GLN A 218 1.82 -6.20 7.79
C GLN A 218 2.06 -5.75 9.24
N VAL A 219 1.01 -5.32 9.93
CA VAL A 219 1.08 -4.93 11.35
C VAL A 219 1.43 -6.11 12.25
N TYR A 220 0.84 -7.28 12.02
CA TYR A 220 1.21 -8.50 12.74
C TYR A 220 2.70 -8.82 12.59
N PHE A 221 3.22 -8.82 11.37
CA PHE A 221 4.62 -9.12 11.09
C PHE A 221 5.57 -8.05 11.64
N GLY A 222 5.18 -6.78 11.65
CA GLY A 222 5.97 -5.69 12.23
C GLY A 222 6.01 -5.75 13.76
N ILE A 223 4.85 -5.81 14.42
CA ILE A 223 4.76 -5.73 15.89
C ILE A 223 5.40 -6.94 16.56
N ARG A 224 5.26 -8.15 16.01
CA ARG A 224 5.86 -9.34 16.62
C ARG A 224 7.39 -9.24 16.74
N GLU A 225 8.04 -8.51 15.83
CA GLU A 225 9.49 -8.29 15.86
C GLU A 225 9.92 -7.19 16.83
N MET A 226 9.00 -6.29 17.20
CA MET A 226 9.26 -5.20 18.15
C MET A 226 9.09 -5.62 19.60
N VAL A 227 8.37 -6.72 19.87
CA VAL A 227 8.16 -7.21 21.23
C VAL A 227 9.46 -7.84 21.77
N PRO A 228 9.98 -7.35 22.90
CA PRO A 228 11.21 -7.89 23.49
C PRO A 228 11.07 -9.40 23.77
N SER A 229 12.03 -10.18 23.28
CA SER A 229 12.16 -11.58 23.69
C SER A 229 12.83 -11.62 25.07
N GLN A 230 12.25 -12.37 26.02
CA GLN A 230 12.90 -12.57 27.32
C GLN A 230 14.27 -13.21 27.10
N LYS A 231 15.31 -12.67 27.76
CA LYS A 231 16.64 -13.30 27.75
C LYS A 231 16.50 -14.75 28.18
N PRO A 232 17.11 -15.72 27.48
CA PRO A 232 17.14 -17.09 27.98
C PRO A 232 17.77 -17.10 29.37
N LYS A 233 17.19 -17.88 30.29
CA LYS A 233 17.90 -18.27 31.52
C LYS A 233 19.24 -18.86 31.07
N PRO A 234 20.38 -18.46 31.67
CA PRO A 234 21.66 -19.06 31.33
C PRO A 234 21.50 -20.57 31.54
N VAL A 235 21.73 -21.33 30.47
CA VAL A 235 21.88 -22.78 30.57
C VAL A 235 23.15 -22.96 31.38
N LEU A 236 23.01 -23.40 32.63
CA LEU A 236 24.14 -23.88 33.43
C LEU A 236 24.86 -24.92 32.57
N ALA A 237 26.14 -24.65 32.29
CA ALA A 237 26.97 -25.58 31.55
C ALA A 237 26.87 -26.97 32.21
N PRO A 238 26.60 -28.05 31.46
CA PRO A 238 26.61 -29.39 32.03
C PRO A 238 28.05 -29.70 32.45
N GLY A 239 28.36 -29.54 33.74
CA GLY A 239 29.70 -29.78 34.29
C GLY A 239 30.16 -28.87 35.43
N ALA A 240 29.39 -27.87 35.86
CA ALA A 240 29.73 -27.12 37.06
C ALA A 240 29.38 -27.93 38.32
N SER A 241 30.27 -28.84 38.70
CA SER A 241 30.25 -29.49 40.01
C SER A 241 30.35 -28.42 41.11
N PRO A 242 29.53 -28.47 42.17
CA PRO A 242 29.74 -27.63 43.32
C PRO A 242 31.03 -28.09 44.01
N THR A 243 32.10 -27.32 43.89
CA THR A 243 33.26 -27.45 44.76
C THR A 243 32.82 -27.04 46.16
N SER A 244 32.80 -28.03 47.05
CA SER A 244 32.63 -27.94 48.50
C SER A 244 33.59 -26.96 49.15
#